data_AF-A0A1H4VTL8-F1
#
_entry.id   AF-A0A1H4VTL8-F1
#
_cell.length_a   1.000
_cell.length_b   1.000
_cell.length_c   1.000
_cell.angle_alpha   90.00
_cell.angle_beta   90.00
_cell.angle_gamma   90.00
#
_symmetry.space_group_name_H-M   'P 1'
#
loop_
_entity.id
_entity.type
_entity.pdbx_description
1 polymer ?
#
loop_
_entity_poly.entity_id
_entity_poly.type
_entity_poly.pdbx_seq_one_letter_code
_entity_poly.pdbx_strand_id
1 'polypeptide(L)'
;MEFGTVTRIGRSVRGWSQGELAAAVTAANGRQMSRPTVTKLELGSREPRLPDAIVIADLLGFSLDVLKPGFRGAVDFAAPDGTVVRAAE
;
A
#
# COMPACT_ATOMS: atom_id res chain seq x y z
N MET A 1 -9.52 -7.50 -5.21
CA MET A 1 -8.68 -7.29 -4.01
C MET A 1 -8.85 -5.88 -3.49
N GLU A 2 -9.02 -5.71 -2.18
CA GLU A 2 -9.19 -4.40 -1.52
C GLU A 2 -7.84 -3.70 -1.27
N PHE A 3 -7.82 -2.36 -1.26
CA PHE A 3 -6.62 -1.54 -1.04
C PHE A 3 -5.82 -1.93 0.22
N GLY A 4 -6.52 -2.24 1.33
CA GLY A 4 -5.88 -2.66 2.58
C GLY A 4 -5.11 -3.98 2.42
N THR A 5 -5.66 -4.93 1.68
CA THR A 5 -5.01 -6.21 1.37
C THR A 5 -3.79 -6.00 0.49
N VAL A 6 -3.92 -5.17 -0.54
CA VAL A 6 -2.82 -4.80 -1.46
C VAL A 6 -1.69 -4.13 -0.70
N THR A 7 -2.00 -3.18 0.19
CA THR A 7 -1.00 -2.49 1.03
C THR A 7 -0.24 -3.48 1.91
N ARG A 8 -0.95 -4.42 2.55
CA ARG A 8 -0.33 -5.45 3.39
C ARG A 8 0.61 -6.34 2.59
N ILE A 9 0.18 -6.80 1.41
CA ILE A 9 1.00 -7.65 0.53
C ILE A 9 2.24 -6.89 0.05
N GLY A 10 2.07 -5.69 -0.50
CA GLY A 10 3.19 -4.88 -0.99
C GLY A 10 4.20 -4.58 0.11
N ARG A 11 3.71 -4.28 1.31
CA ARG A 11 4.59 -4.09 2.49
C ARG A 11 5.38 -5.37 2.81
N SER A 12 4.73 -6.53 2.79
CA SER A 12 5.40 -7.83 3.00
C SER A 12 6.41 -8.15 1.91
N VAL A 13 6.13 -7.83 0.64
CA VAL A 13 7.07 -7.97 -0.48
C VAL A 13 8.33 -7.14 -0.25
N ARG A 14 8.19 -5.94 0.31
CA ARG A 14 9.34 -5.08 0.69
C ARG A 14 10.04 -5.50 1.98
N GLY A 15 9.53 -6.49 2.71
CA GLY A 15 10.05 -6.87 4.03
C GLY A 15 9.83 -5.80 5.10
N TRP A 16 8.90 -4.86 4.89
CA TRP A 16 8.67 -3.75 5.81
C TRP A 16 7.69 -4.11 6.93
N SER A 17 7.92 -3.56 8.10
CA SER A 17 6.94 -3.48 9.18
C SER A 17 5.91 -2.36 8.94
N GLN A 18 4.78 -2.41 9.62
CA GLN A 18 3.78 -1.33 9.55
C GLN A 18 4.34 0.02 10.03
N GLY A 19 5.35 0.00 10.92
CA GLY A 19 6.05 1.20 11.38
C GLY A 19 6.94 1.81 10.30
N GLU A 20 7.66 0.98 9.55
CA GLU A 20 8.49 1.43 8.43
C GLU A 20 7.65 2.01 7.30
N LEU A 21 6.51 1.39 6.96
CA LEU A 21 5.59 1.98 5.99
C LEU A 21 5.06 3.34 6.47
N ALA A 22 4.67 3.46 7.74
CA ALA A 22 4.20 4.73 8.29
C ALA A 22 5.28 5.81 8.25
N ALA A 23 6.53 5.46 8.59
CA ALA A 23 7.66 6.37 8.51
C ALA A 23 7.96 6.80 7.07
N ALA A 24 7.94 5.85 6.12
CA ALA A 24 8.19 6.11 4.70
C ALA A 24 7.13 7.03 4.10
N VAL A 25 5.84 6.81 4.40
CA VAL A 25 4.76 7.69 3.93
C VAL A 25 4.90 9.09 4.53
N THR A 26 5.19 9.18 5.83
CA THR A 26 5.43 10.46 6.51
C THR A 26 6.58 11.24 5.88
N ALA A 27 7.68 10.55 5.56
CA ALA A 27 8.85 11.15 4.92
C ALA A 27 8.55 11.62 3.50
N ALA A 28 7.75 10.86 2.74
CA ALA A 28 7.46 11.15 1.34
C ALA A 28 6.47 12.30 1.14
N ASN A 29 5.49 12.49 2.04
CA ASN A 29 4.43 13.48 1.86
C ASN A 29 4.33 14.54 2.97
N GLY A 30 5.21 14.49 3.98
CA GLY A 30 5.25 15.43 5.10
C GLY A 30 4.05 15.33 6.06
N ARG A 31 3.10 14.41 5.84
CA ARG A 31 1.93 14.21 6.70
C ARG A 31 2.20 13.06 7.64
N GLN A 32 2.08 13.32 8.93
CA GLN A 32 2.31 12.29 9.94
C GLN A 32 1.36 11.10 9.74
N MET A 33 1.95 9.93 9.52
CA MET A 33 1.28 8.64 9.51
C MET A 33 1.78 7.81 10.69
N SER A 34 0.85 7.23 11.43
CA SER A 34 1.17 6.38 12.57
C SER A 34 1.00 4.89 12.21
N ARG A 35 1.78 4.01 12.86
CA ARG A 35 1.62 2.55 12.72
C ARG A 35 0.16 2.10 12.90
N PRO A 36 -0.60 2.54 13.93
CA PRO A 36 -2.02 2.17 14.05
C PRO A 36 -2.89 2.62 12.88
N THR A 37 -2.53 3.72 12.20
CA THR A 37 -3.24 4.14 10.99
C THR A 37 -3.02 3.12 9.89
N VAL A 38 -1.78 2.70 9.65
CA VAL A 38 -1.46 1.63 8.70
C VAL A 38 -2.21 0.34 9.05
N THR A 39 -2.24 -0.07 10.33
CA THR A 39 -3.01 -1.24 10.77
C THR A 39 -4.49 -1.13 10.37
N LYS A 40 -5.13 0.02 10.59
CA LYS A 40 -6.55 0.22 10.22
C LYS A 40 -6.77 0.20 8.71
N LEU A 41 -5.84 0.78 7.94
CA LEU A 41 -5.86 0.72 6.47
C LEU A 41 -5.78 -0.74 5.99
N GLU A 42 -4.82 -1.52 6.50
CA GLU A 42 -4.64 -2.93 6.11
C GLU A 42 -5.84 -3.81 6.46
N LEU A 43 -6.51 -3.52 7.56
CA LEU A 43 -7.74 -4.21 7.98
C LEU A 43 -8.99 -3.75 7.20
N GLY A 44 -8.89 -2.71 6.37
CA GLY A 44 -10.05 -2.09 5.71
C GLY A 44 -11.02 -1.39 6.66
N SER A 45 -10.64 -1.22 7.93
CA SER A 45 -11.45 -0.52 8.95
C SER A 45 -11.34 1.01 8.85
N ARG A 46 -10.49 1.49 7.95
CA ARG A 46 -10.34 2.89 7.58
C ARG A 46 -9.98 2.98 6.10
N GLU A 47 -10.65 3.87 5.37
CA GLU A 47 -10.27 4.20 4.01
C GLU A 47 -9.03 5.11 3.96
N PRO A 48 -8.13 4.92 2.98
CA PRO A 48 -7.01 5.82 2.80
C PRO A 48 -7.50 7.19 2.30
N ARG A 49 -6.85 8.26 2.76
CA ARG A 49 -6.98 9.55 2.07
C ARG A 49 -6.27 9.43 0.73
N LEU A 50 -6.82 10.02 -0.34
CA LEU A 50 -6.21 9.91 -1.67
C LEU A 50 -4.71 10.29 -1.72
N PRO A 51 -4.23 11.36 -1.04
CA PRO A 51 -2.79 11.66 -1.01
C PRO A 51 -1.94 10.58 -0.33
N ASP A 52 -2.48 9.89 0.67
CA ASP A 52 -1.79 8.80 1.33
C ASP A 52 -1.79 7.55 0.43
N ALA A 53 -2.91 7.30 -0.27
CA ALA A 53 -3.02 6.17 -1.20
C ALA A 53 -2.01 6.28 -2.34
N ILE A 54 -1.87 7.46 -2.95
CA ILE A 54 -0.88 7.73 -4.01
C ILE A 54 0.52 7.37 -3.51
N VAL A 55 0.90 7.90 -2.34
CA VAL A 55 2.24 7.70 -1.77
C VAL A 55 2.47 6.24 -1.40
N ILE A 56 1.47 5.54 -0.86
CA ILE A 56 1.57 4.10 -0.56
C ILE A 56 1.73 3.30 -1.85
N ALA A 57 0.97 3.62 -2.90
CA ALA A 57 1.05 2.95 -4.20
C ALA A 57 2.44 3.11 -4.83
N ASP A 58 2.99 4.33 -4.84
CA ASP A 58 4.34 4.62 -5.32
C ASP A 58 5.41 3.90 -4.47
N LEU A 59 5.27 3.99 -3.14
CA LEU A 59 6.19 3.34 -2.19
C LEU A 59 6.08 1.83 -2.18
N LEU A 60 5.06 1.19 -2.74
CA LEU A 60 4.94 -0.27 -2.77
C LEU A 60 4.94 -0.81 -4.21
N GLY A 61 4.97 0.06 -5.20
CA GLY A 61 5.08 -0.27 -6.62
C GLY A 61 3.84 -0.90 -7.22
N PHE A 62 2.62 -0.47 -6.82
CA PHE A 62 1.36 -0.97 -7.39
C PHE A 62 0.50 0.16 -7.97
N SER A 63 -0.47 -0.18 -8.84
CA SER A 63 -1.38 0.79 -9.45
C SER A 63 -2.55 1.18 -8.54
N LEU A 64 -2.93 2.46 -8.52
CA LEU A 64 -4.14 2.95 -7.85
C LEU A 64 -5.45 2.44 -8.47
N ASP A 65 -5.40 1.68 -9.57
CA ASP A 65 -6.57 1.01 -10.14
C ASP A 65 -7.31 0.13 -9.13
N VAL A 66 -6.63 -0.31 -8.07
CA VAL A 66 -7.23 -1.05 -6.95
C VAL A 66 -8.30 -0.28 -6.18
N LEU A 67 -8.35 1.05 -6.32
CA LEU A 67 -9.40 1.91 -5.75
C LEU A 67 -10.62 2.03 -6.67
N LYS A 68 -10.58 1.51 -7.89
CA LYS A 68 -11.72 1.57 -8.80
C LYS A 68 -12.87 0.71 -8.27
N PRO A 69 -14.12 1.23 -8.28
CA PRO A 69 -15.28 0.42 -7.92
C PRO A 69 -15.35 -0.87 -8.73
N GLY A 70 -15.49 -2.01 -8.05
CA GLY A 70 -15.57 -3.32 -8.68
C GLY A 70 -14.24 -3.86 -9.22
N PHE A 71 -13.09 -3.32 -8.81
CA PHE A 71 -11.79 -3.86 -9.20
C PHE A 71 -11.66 -5.36 -8.81
N ARG A 72 -11.53 -6.20 -9.84
CA ARG A 72 -11.25 -7.63 -9.75
C ARG A 72 -10.06 -7.89 -10.65
N GLY A 73 -8.97 -8.41 -10.09
CA GLY A 73 -7.75 -8.59 -10.84
C GLY A 73 -6.53 -8.77 -9.97
N ALA A 74 -5.48 -9.29 -10.62
CA ALA A 74 -4.17 -9.38 -10.02
C ALA A 74 -3.53 -8.00 -9.88
N VAL A 75 -2.69 -7.85 -8.87
CA VAL A 75 -1.90 -6.66 -8.60
C VAL A 75 -0.44 -7.01 -8.70
N ASP A 76 0.28 -6.27 -9.54
CA ASP A 76 1.73 -6.36 -9.66
C ASP A 76 2.38 -5.36 -8.71
N PHE A 77 3.43 -5.80 -8.02
CA PHE A 77 4.26 -5.00 -7.13
C PHE A 77 5.67 -4.90 -7.69
N ALA A 78 6.11 -3.68 -7.99
CA ALA A 78 7.48 -3.40 -8.38
C ALA A 78 8.37 -3.20 -7.14
N ALA A 79 9.33 -4.09 -6.96
CA ALA A 79 10.39 -3.94 -5.98
C ALA A 79 11.50 -3.00 -6.50
N PRO A 80 12.27 -2.34 -5.61
CA PRO A 80 13.33 -1.41 -6.02
C PRO A 80 14.44 -2.03 -6.87
N ASP A 81 14.62 -3.34 -6.81
CA ASP A 81 15.59 -4.12 -7.59
C ASP A 81 15.08 -4.49 -9.00
N GLY A 82 13.88 -4.03 -9.37
CA GLY A 82 13.23 -4.33 -10.65
C GLY A 82 12.44 -5.64 -10.66
N THR A 83 12.41 -6.38 -9.55
CA THR A 83 11.58 -7.59 -9.43
C THR A 83 10.11 -7.22 -9.43
N VAL A 84 9.29 -7.94 -10.21
CA VAL A 84 7.84 -7.80 -10.21
C VAL A 84 7.21 -9.01 -9.53
N VAL A 85 6.47 -8.77 -8.45
CA VAL A 85 5.71 -9.80 -7.74
C VAL A 85 4.22 -9.64 -8.08
N ARG A 86 3.61 -10.69 -8.61
CA ARG A 86 2.17 -10.71 -8.93
C ARG A 86 1.38 -11.36 -7.80
N ALA A 87 0.43 -10.64 -7.23
CA ALA A 87 -0.59 -11.20 -6.35
C ALA A 87 -1.91 -11.35 -7.13
N ALA A 88 -2.54 -12.52 -7.09
CA ALA A 88 -3.87 -12.76 -7.65
C ALA A 88 -4.89 -12.96 -6.53
N GLU A 89 -6.18 -12.74 -6.82
CA GLU A 89 -7.30 -13.07 -5.91
C GLU A 89 -7.35 -14.57 -5.60
#